data_AF-A0A4V0ZFM8-F1
#
_entry.id   AF-A0A4V0ZFM8-F1
#
_cell.length_a   1.000
_cell.length_b   1.000
_cell.length_c   1.000
_cell.angle_alpha   90.00
_cell.angle_beta   90.00
_cell.angle_gamma   90.00
#
_symmetry.space_group_name_H-M   'P 1'
#
loop_
_entity.id
_entity.type
_entity.pdbx_description
1 polymer ?
#
loop_
_entity_poly.entity_id
_entity_poly.type
_entity_poly.pdbx_seq_one_letter_code
_entity_poly.pdbx_strand_id
1 'polypeptide(L)'
;MTTANYTYLGTADDLVQRYPWQIEMNLENFNNMLIRKALLGERVLINDGYLLNLPAARLALLKPECSPLKALIEANFVRILSRNNDLVSMPSNMAKQGVTSFANLGNNSEWQALSAMLKKWQPKLQHIDNFIAWPKKHISHGFDTIMMRLYQKSPQQLGLLHTSHDELLRVFDNYQQQNMHDKEATRTRWENAVISELANSKHDKEKINELIGLACEGYHYNFGICLSNFSALEKANIIVETRYSQAFDDFMEINATQQECLAEMPVLDIPKNLPLDKPELWKQVVDPFSDIADLQTTYKQSMSLYSAGQTSKEALKQAAKEYSVALSKHFGQKEDMGLGAKSKRVLGLGFFGAGALVSLPVAALLWFSETELLPAVMKRFQIRDKKFFSENKSNLPLVNMQNKPMITSVALNKEKALTLSKHIPSF
;
A
#
# COMPACT_ATOMS: atom_id res chain seq x y z
N MET A 1 12.54 20.04 8.14
CA MET A 1 11.57 19.08 8.71
C MET A 1 11.20 18.09 7.63
N THR A 2 11.42 16.80 7.86
CA THR A 2 11.04 15.73 6.94
C THR A 2 9.54 15.47 7.03
N THR A 3 8.83 15.61 5.92
CA THR A 3 7.41 15.25 5.77
C THR A 3 7.24 13.77 6.11
N ALA A 4 6.30 13.44 7.00
CA ALA A 4 6.04 12.04 7.34
C ALA A 4 5.35 11.32 6.16
N ASN A 5 5.75 10.08 5.88
CA ASN A 5 5.14 9.27 4.83
C ASN A 5 4.32 8.16 5.47
N TYR A 6 3.04 8.07 5.11
CA TYR A 6 2.13 7.04 5.57
C TYR A 6 1.65 6.19 4.40
N THR A 7 1.72 4.87 4.55
CA THR A 7 1.20 3.91 3.59
C THR A 7 -0.11 3.33 4.08
N TYR A 8 -1.19 3.57 3.35
CA TYR A 8 -2.48 2.92 3.53
C TYR A 8 -2.44 1.50 2.98
N LEU A 9 -2.70 0.49 3.83
CA LEU A 9 -2.63 -0.92 3.46
C LEU A 9 -3.93 -1.44 2.82
N GLY A 10 -4.15 -1.13 1.53
CA GLY A 10 -5.29 -1.67 0.78
C GLY A 10 -5.19 -3.18 0.52
N THR A 11 -4.00 -3.77 0.54
CA THR A 11 -3.80 -5.22 0.36
C THR A 11 -4.39 -6.08 1.50
N ALA A 12 -4.59 -5.49 2.68
CA ALA A 12 -5.21 -6.13 3.84
C ALA A 12 -6.75 -6.10 3.78
N ASP A 13 -7.33 -5.53 2.72
CA ASP A 13 -8.77 -5.43 2.52
C ASP A 13 -9.45 -6.80 2.41
N ASP A 14 -10.64 -6.94 3.01
CA ASP A 14 -11.35 -8.20 3.09
C ASP A 14 -11.90 -8.68 1.73
N LEU A 15 -12.27 -7.76 0.82
CA LEU A 15 -12.65 -8.12 -0.54
C LEU A 15 -11.44 -8.62 -1.34
N VAL A 16 -10.24 -8.06 -1.08
CA VAL A 16 -8.99 -8.60 -1.66
C VAL A 16 -8.71 -10.01 -1.14
N GLN A 17 -9.06 -10.34 0.10
CA GLN A 17 -8.94 -11.72 0.59
C GLN A 17 -9.93 -12.68 -0.10
N ARG A 18 -11.16 -12.23 -0.36
CA ARG A 18 -12.19 -13.05 -1.04
C ARG A 18 -11.90 -13.24 -2.52
N TYR A 19 -11.34 -12.21 -3.16
CA TYR A 19 -10.96 -12.21 -4.57
C TYR A 19 -9.46 -11.91 -4.66
N PRO A 20 -8.61 -12.90 -4.31
CA PRO A 20 -7.18 -12.70 -4.22
C PRO A 20 -6.63 -12.21 -5.55
N TRP A 21 -5.77 -11.19 -5.45
CA TRP A 21 -4.91 -10.76 -6.54
C TRP A 21 -3.84 -11.84 -6.82
N GLN A 22 -2.72 -11.47 -7.42
CA GLN A 22 -1.62 -12.41 -7.69
C GLN A 22 -0.94 -12.95 -6.42
N ILE A 23 -1.27 -12.42 -5.24
CA ILE A 23 -0.65 -12.76 -3.96
C ILE A 23 -1.77 -12.93 -2.93
N GLU A 24 -1.69 -14.02 -2.17
CA GLU A 24 -2.50 -14.25 -0.97
C GLU A 24 -1.83 -13.57 0.23
N MET A 25 -2.57 -12.79 1.02
CA MET A 25 -2.03 -12.10 2.20
C MET A 25 -1.99 -13.03 3.42
N ASN A 26 -1.23 -14.10 3.30
CA ASN A 26 -0.91 -14.98 4.42
C ASN A 26 0.07 -14.30 5.41
N LEU A 27 0.38 -14.96 6.54
CA LEU A 27 1.25 -14.41 7.57
C LEU A 27 2.66 -14.06 7.04
N GLU A 28 3.22 -14.88 6.17
CA GLU A 28 4.54 -14.65 5.59
C GLU A 28 4.57 -13.38 4.75
N ASN A 29 3.63 -13.23 3.82
CA ASN A 29 3.52 -12.05 2.95
C ASN A 29 3.21 -10.78 3.75
N PHE A 30 2.34 -10.89 4.76
CA PHE A 30 2.02 -9.78 5.66
C PHE A 30 3.25 -9.35 6.49
N ASN A 31 4.02 -10.30 7.00
CA ASN A 31 5.27 -10.00 7.70
C ASN A 31 6.32 -9.39 6.78
N ASN A 32 6.53 -9.94 5.58
CA ASN A 32 7.45 -9.39 4.58
C ASN A 32 7.13 -7.93 4.25
N MET A 33 5.85 -7.59 4.13
CA MET A 33 5.37 -6.22 3.94
C MET A 33 5.68 -5.32 5.14
N LEU A 34 5.37 -5.75 6.37
CA LEU A 34 5.65 -4.97 7.58
C LEU A 34 7.17 -4.74 7.76
N ILE A 35 7.97 -5.78 7.53
CA ILE A 35 9.43 -5.73 7.61
C ILE A 35 9.97 -4.72 6.60
N ARG A 36 9.57 -4.83 5.32
CA ARG A 36 9.99 -3.89 4.27
C ARG A 36 9.70 -2.46 4.70
N LYS A 37 8.49 -2.19 5.20
CA LYS A 37 8.07 -0.86 5.62
C LYS A 37 8.88 -0.35 6.81
N ALA A 38 9.06 -1.17 7.84
CA ALA A 38 9.87 -0.82 9.02
C ALA A 38 11.31 -0.47 8.65
N LEU A 39 11.95 -1.30 7.81
CA LEU A 39 13.33 -1.09 7.35
C LEU A 39 13.51 0.15 6.49
N LEU A 40 12.45 0.63 5.84
CA LEU A 40 12.48 1.83 4.98
C LEU A 40 11.86 3.06 5.65
N GLY A 41 11.43 2.93 6.90
CA GLY A 41 10.74 4.00 7.64
C GLY A 41 9.47 4.48 6.95
N GLU A 42 8.74 3.58 6.28
CA GLU A 42 7.47 3.84 5.62
C GLU A 42 6.34 3.56 6.63
N ARG A 43 5.91 4.58 7.39
CA ARG A 43 4.87 4.39 8.42
C ARG A 43 3.60 3.83 7.80
N VAL A 44 2.81 3.13 8.62
CA VAL A 44 1.70 2.31 8.13
C VAL A 44 0.38 2.80 8.71
N LEU A 45 -0.64 2.86 7.86
CA LEU A 45 -2.04 3.04 8.23
C LEU A 45 -2.80 1.76 7.89
N ILE A 46 -3.38 1.12 8.91
CA ILE A 46 -4.25 -0.04 8.74
C ILE A 46 -5.66 0.25 9.23
N ASN A 47 -6.67 -0.08 8.44
CA ASN A 47 -8.07 0.04 8.83
C ASN A 47 -8.38 -0.92 9.99
N ASP A 48 -9.14 -0.47 11.00
CA ASP A 48 -9.58 -1.32 12.10
C ASP A 48 -10.32 -2.59 11.63
N GLY A 49 -11.11 -2.48 10.56
CA GLY A 49 -11.75 -3.64 9.93
C GLY A 49 -10.77 -4.60 9.29
N TYR A 50 -9.71 -4.10 8.64
CA TYR A 50 -8.69 -4.95 8.02
C TYR A 50 -7.86 -5.68 9.09
N LEU A 51 -7.48 -4.97 10.16
CA LEU A 51 -6.73 -5.53 11.28
C LEU A 51 -7.47 -6.74 11.91
N LEU A 52 -8.80 -6.66 12.03
CA LEU A 52 -9.59 -7.71 12.67
C LEU A 52 -10.05 -8.81 11.70
N ASN A 53 -10.37 -8.47 10.43
CA ASN A 53 -10.86 -9.45 9.46
C ASN A 53 -9.74 -10.21 8.73
N LEU A 54 -8.51 -9.68 8.66
CA LEU A 54 -7.38 -10.38 8.04
C LEU A 54 -6.87 -11.52 8.96
N PRO A 55 -6.92 -12.81 8.54
CA PRO A 55 -6.43 -13.92 9.36
C PRO A 55 -4.97 -13.79 9.78
N ALA A 56 -4.10 -13.32 8.86
CA ALA A 56 -2.69 -13.07 9.16
C ALA A 56 -2.49 -12.05 10.29
N ALA A 57 -3.27 -10.97 10.30
CA ALA A 57 -3.21 -9.96 11.35
C ALA A 57 -3.71 -10.50 12.70
N ARG A 58 -4.82 -11.27 12.72
CA ARG A 58 -5.30 -11.91 13.94
C ARG A 58 -4.26 -12.85 14.53
N LEU A 59 -3.66 -13.70 13.69
CA LEU A 59 -2.60 -14.62 14.11
C LEU A 59 -1.41 -13.85 14.67
N ALA A 60 -0.96 -12.79 13.99
CA ALA A 60 0.12 -11.92 14.45
C ALA A 60 -0.17 -11.23 15.79
N LEU A 61 -1.43 -10.89 16.07
CA LEU A 61 -1.84 -10.29 17.35
C LEU A 61 -1.92 -11.31 18.49
N LEU A 62 -2.40 -12.53 18.19
CA LEU A 62 -2.52 -13.62 19.15
C LEU A 62 -1.18 -14.29 19.47
N LYS A 63 -0.27 -14.33 18.50
CA LYS A 63 1.07 -14.92 18.56
C LYS A 63 2.12 -13.87 18.17
N PRO A 64 2.40 -12.88 19.04
CA PRO A 64 3.32 -11.79 18.72
C PRO A 64 4.77 -12.25 18.45
N GLU A 65 5.14 -13.47 18.82
CA GLU A 65 6.44 -14.07 18.50
C GLU A 65 6.61 -14.42 17.02
N CYS A 66 5.51 -14.53 16.25
CA CYS A 66 5.57 -14.86 14.83
C CYS A 66 5.42 -13.64 13.91
N SER A 67 5.37 -12.42 14.44
CA SER A 67 5.15 -11.20 13.63
C SER A 67 5.60 -9.93 14.34
N PRO A 68 6.20 -8.96 13.63
CA PRO A 68 6.53 -7.67 14.20
C PRO A 68 5.31 -6.77 14.42
N LEU A 69 4.12 -7.14 13.94
CA LEU A 69 2.92 -6.28 13.92
C LEU A 69 2.66 -5.59 15.26
N LYS A 70 2.56 -6.36 16.35
CA LYS A 70 2.20 -5.82 17.67
C LYS A 70 3.26 -4.83 18.16
N ALA A 71 4.54 -5.15 17.98
CA ALA A 71 5.65 -4.27 18.35
C ALA A 71 5.62 -2.96 17.56
N LEU A 72 5.35 -3.02 16.26
CA LEU A 72 5.24 -1.86 15.38
C LEU A 72 4.01 -0.99 15.70
N ILE A 73 2.90 -1.59 16.14
CA ILE A 73 1.73 -0.84 16.62
C ILE A 73 2.06 -0.14 17.94
N GLU A 74 2.65 -0.85 18.89
CA GLU A 74 3.05 -0.27 20.19
C GLU A 74 4.10 0.84 20.05
N ALA A 75 4.91 0.81 19.00
CA ALA A 75 5.86 1.87 18.66
C ALA A 75 5.25 3.04 17.85
N ASN A 76 3.93 3.06 17.63
CA ASN A 76 3.24 4.05 16.79
C ASN A 76 3.72 4.12 15.33
N PHE A 77 4.45 3.10 14.86
CA PHE A 77 4.87 2.99 13.48
C PHE A 77 3.73 2.52 12.57
N VAL A 78 2.96 1.53 13.06
CA VAL A 78 1.67 1.14 12.50
C VAL A 78 0.58 1.84 13.32
N ARG A 79 -0.16 2.74 12.69
CA ARG A 79 -1.29 3.45 13.31
C ARG A 79 -2.60 2.83 12.80
N ILE A 80 -3.57 2.68 13.70
CA ILE A 80 -4.87 2.09 13.38
C ILE A 80 -5.84 3.20 12.97
N LEU A 81 -6.31 3.16 11.72
CA LEU A 81 -7.41 3.98 11.23
C LEU A 81 -8.71 3.43 11.79
N SER A 82 -9.27 4.12 12.78
CA SER A 82 -10.47 3.66 13.49
C SER A 82 -11.67 4.57 13.30
N ARG A 83 -12.85 3.95 13.22
CA ARG A 83 -14.14 4.64 13.16
C ARG A 83 -14.51 5.27 14.50
N ASN A 84 -14.19 4.59 15.60
CA ASN A 84 -14.68 4.90 16.94
C ASN A 84 -13.66 4.62 18.07
N ASN A 85 -12.41 4.31 17.73
CA ASN A 85 -11.34 3.95 18.67
C ASN A 85 -11.69 2.75 19.57
N ASP A 86 -12.55 1.84 19.07
CA ASP A 86 -13.02 0.66 19.78
C ASP A 86 -12.90 -0.59 18.90
N LEU A 87 -11.89 -1.41 19.18
CA LEU A 87 -11.65 -2.68 18.50
C LEU A 87 -12.48 -3.83 19.11
N VAL A 88 -12.94 -3.68 20.35
CA VAL A 88 -13.61 -4.77 21.09
C VAL A 88 -15.08 -4.86 20.69
N SER A 89 -15.81 -3.75 20.71
CA SER A 89 -17.26 -3.77 20.43
C SER A 89 -17.58 -3.56 18.96
N MET A 90 -16.64 -3.02 18.17
CA MET A 90 -16.86 -2.71 16.75
C MET A 90 -17.34 -3.91 15.93
N PRO A 91 -16.78 -5.14 16.03
CA PRO A 91 -17.27 -6.27 15.25
C PRO A 91 -18.75 -6.57 15.50
N SER A 92 -19.21 -6.53 16.76
CA SER A 92 -20.62 -6.73 17.08
C SER A 92 -21.50 -5.62 16.49
N ASN A 93 -21.05 -4.37 16.57
CA ASN A 93 -21.79 -3.23 16.02
C ASN A 93 -21.89 -3.29 14.49
N MET A 94 -20.80 -3.64 13.81
CA MET A 94 -20.78 -3.78 12.35
C MET A 94 -21.61 -4.97 11.87
N ALA A 95 -21.60 -6.09 12.62
CA ALA A 95 -22.47 -7.23 12.33
C ALA A 95 -23.96 -6.85 12.43
N LYS A 96 -24.35 -6.06 13.45
CA LYS A 96 -25.73 -5.52 13.58
C LYS A 96 -26.13 -4.59 12.44
N GLN A 97 -25.16 -3.95 11.78
CA GLN A 97 -25.37 -3.13 10.58
C GLN A 97 -25.39 -3.96 9.29
N GLY A 98 -25.34 -5.30 9.38
CA GLY A 98 -25.44 -6.19 8.22
C GLY A 98 -24.11 -6.51 7.54
N VAL A 99 -22.96 -6.19 8.15
CA VAL A 99 -21.65 -6.49 7.55
C VAL A 99 -21.24 -7.93 7.86
N THR A 100 -21.38 -8.81 6.87
CA THR A 100 -21.18 -10.26 6.98
C THR A 100 -19.79 -10.67 7.49
N SER A 101 -18.72 -9.98 7.09
CA SER A 101 -17.36 -10.32 7.52
C SER A 101 -17.18 -10.24 9.04
N PHE A 102 -17.82 -9.27 9.70
CA PHE A 102 -17.79 -9.15 11.16
C PHE A 102 -18.72 -10.14 11.88
N ALA A 103 -19.84 -10.52 11.26
CA ALA A 103 -20.68 -11.59 11.80
C ALA A 103 -19.91 -12.93 11.81
N ASN A 104 -19.19 -13.21 10.72
CA ASN A 104 -18.33 -14.39 10.61
C ASN A 104 -17.17 -14.35 11.62
N LEU A 105 -16.57 -13.17 11.84
CA LEU A 105 -15.55 -12.99 12.87
C LEU A 105 -16.09 -13.33 14.27
N GLY A 106 -17.28 -12.86 14.62
CA GLY A 106 -17.90 -13.14 15.93
C GLY A 106 -18.15 -14.63 16.19
N ASN A 107 -18.37 -15.41 15.14
CA ASN A 107 -18.57 -16.87 15.20
C ASN A 107 -17.26 -17.67 15.08
N ASN A 108 -16.12 -17.01 14.84
CA ASN A 108 -14.83 -17.66 14.69
C ASN A 108 -14.30 -18.14 16.05
N SER A 109 -13.73 -19.35 16.11
CA SER A 109 -13.14 -19.92 17.33
C SER A 109 -12.03 -19.05 17.95
N GLU A 110 -11.33 -18.25 17.13
CA GLU A 110 -10.28 -17.34 17.60
C GLU A 110 -10.82 -16.10 18.32
N TRP A 111 -12.11 -15.74 18.10
CA TRP A 111 -12.67 -14.48 18.57
C TRP A 111 -12.63 -14.32 20.09
N GLN A 112 -12.88 -15.40 20.84
CA GLN A 112 -12.84 -15.35 22.30
C GLN A 112 -11.44 -14.94 22.81
N ALA A 113 -10.39 -15.56 22.27
CA ALA A 113 -9.01 -15.25 22.62
C ALA A 113 -8.63 -13.83 22.15
N LEU A 114 -9.02 -13.46 20.92
CA LEU A 114 -8.74 -12.14 20.37
C LEU A 114 -9.41 -11.03 21.17
N SER A 115 -10.70 -11.17 21.49
CA SER A 115 -11.46 -10.21 22.29
C SER A 115 -10.85 -10.03 23.69
N ALA A 116 -10.44 -11.12 24.35
CA ALA A 116 -9.77 -11.06 25.64
C ALA A 116 -8.43 -10.31 25.58
N MET A 117 -7.66 -10.51 24.51
CA MET A 117 -6.42 -9.77 24.26
C MET A 117 -6.69 -8.28 23.99
N LEU A 118 -7.64 -7.97 23.10
CA LEU A 118 -8.01 -6.60 22.73
C LEU A 118 -8.49 -5.79 23.95
N LYS A 119 -9.28 -6.38 24.86
CA LYS A 119 -9.72 -5.72 26.11
C LYS A 119 -8.55 -5.24 26.98
N LYS A 120 -7.42 -5.96 26.97
CA LYS A 120 -6.21 -5.58 27.70
C LYS A 120 -5.33 -4.60 26.91
N TRP A 121 -5.38 -4.67 25.58
CA TRP A 121 -4.46 -3.95 24.70
C TRP A 121 -4.99 -2.59 24.27
N GLN A 122 -6.28 -2.46 23.95
CA GLN A 122 -6.91 -1.20 23.52
C GLN A 122 -6.68 -0.03 24.48
N PRO A 123 -6.78 -0.17 25.82
CA PRO A 123 -6.48 0.94 26.73
C PRO A 123 -5.03 1.44 26.59
N LYS A 124 -4.08 0.55 26.30
CA LYS A 124 -2.68 0.92 26.05
C LYS A 124 -2.54 1.69 24.73
N LEU A 125 -3.26 1.25 23.69
CA LEU A 125 -3.30 1.93 22.39
C LEU A 125 -3.89 3.34 22.49
N GLN A 126 -4.91 3.52 23.33
CA GLN A 126 -5.49 4.83 23.62
C GLN A 126 -4.49 5.72 24.37
N HIS A 127 -3.76 5.17 25.35
CA HIS A 127 -2.76 5.91 26.10
C HIS A 127 -1.60 6.44 25.24
N ILE A 128 -1.14 5.67 24.26
CA ILE A 128 -0.08 6.08 23.32
C ILE A 128 -0.62 6.84 22.10
N ASP A 129 -1.90 7.19 22.06
CA ASP A 129 -2.57 7.81 20.91
C ASP A 129 -2.29 7.06 19.59
N ASN A 130 -2.50 5.74 19.54
CA ASN A 130 -2.25 4.97 18.31
C ASN A 130 -3.38 5.12 17.27
N PHE A 131 -4.59 5.42 17.71
CA PHE A 131 -5.74 5.50 16.82
C PHE A 131 -5.74 6.79 16.01
N ILE A 132 -5.97 6.69 14.71
CA ILE A 132 -6.25 7.83 13.83
C ILE A 132 -7.71 7.71 13.42
N ALA A 133 -8.51 8.75 13.63
CA ALA A 133 -9.91 8.73 13.22
C ALA A 133 -10.01 8.57 11.69
N TRP A 134 -11.07 7.94 11.23
CA TRP A 134 -11.39 7.93 9.81
C TRP A 134 -11.58 9.36 9.28
N PRO A 135 -11.24 9.63 8.01
CA PRO A 135 -11.58 10.89 7.38
C PRO A 135 -13.10 11.07 7.41
N LYS A 136 -13.58 12.26 7.81
CA LYS A 136 -15.01 12.61 7.85
C LYS A 136 -15.56 12.88 6.44
N LYS A 137 -15.45 11.87 5.58
CA LYS A 137 -15.81 11.91 4.16
C LYS A 137 -16.73 10.74 3.84
N HIS A 138 -17.69 10.97 2.95
CA HIS A 138 -18.60 9.95 2.47
C HIS A 138 -17.86 8.99 1.51
N ILE A 139 -17.16 8.01 2.07
CA ILE A 139 -16.30 7.07 1.34
C ILE A 139 -17.06 6.40 0.20
N SER A 140 -18.32 5.98 0.41
CA SER A 140 -19.15 5.34 -0.63
C SER A 140 -19.38 6.24 -1.86
N HIS A 141 -19.59 7.55 -1.64
CA HIS A 141 -19.75 8.54 -2.70
C HIS A 141 -18.43 8.81 -3.43
N GLY A 142 -17.32 8.89 -2.70
CA GLY A 142 -16.00 9.04 -3.31
C GLY A 142 -15.63 7.82 -4.18
N PHE A 143 -15.97 6.61 -3.73
CA PHE A 143 -15.80 5.38 -4.51
C PHE A 143 -16.62 5.44 -5.80
N ASP A 144 -17.91 5.78 -5.72
CA ASP A 144 -18.77 5.93 -6.89
C ASP A 144 -18.22 6.96 -7.87
N THR A 145 -17.80 8.12 -7.37
CA THR A 145 -17.16 9.18 -8.18
C THR A 145 -15.93 8.68 -8.93
N ILE A 146 -15.09 7.86 -8.28
CA ILE A 146 -13.88 7.32 -8.90
C ILE A 146 -14.21 6.23 -9.91
N MET A 147 -15.14 5.33 -9.58
CA MET A 147 -15.55 4.23 -10.46
C MET A 147 -16.26 4.73 -11.72
N MET A 148 -17.17 5.70 -11.59
CA MET A 148 -17.93 6.22 -12.75
C MET A 148 -17.06 6.97 -13.77
N ARG A 149 -15.83 7.36 -13.41
CA ARG A 149 -14.85 7.89 -14.39
C ARG A 149 -14.28 6.84 -15.33
N LEU A 150 -14.50 5.57 -15.01
CA LEU A 150 -14.12 4.43 -15.84
C LEU A 150 -15.25 4.01 -16.77
N TYR A 151 -16.47 4.53 -16.56
CA TYR A 151 -17.61 4.26 -17.43
C TYR A 151 -17.29 4.67 -18.87
N GLN A 152 -17.72 3.85 -19.83
CA GLN A 152 -17.46 3.99 -21.27
C GLN A 152 -16.00 3.82 -21.71
N LYS A 153 -15.03 3.59 -20.80
CA LYS A 153 -13.67 3.19 -21.21
C LYS A 153 -13.67 1.75 -21.74
N SER A 154 -12.77 1.46 -22.67
CA SER A 154 -12.59 0.10 -23.17
C SER A 154 -11.82 -0.76 -22.16
N PRO A 155 -11.99 -2.10 -22.17
CA PRO A 155 -11.19 -3.01 -21.35
C PRO A 155 -9.68 -2.76 -21.46
N GLN A 156 -9.19 -2.50 -22.67
CA GLN A 156 -7.76 -2.22 -22.91
C GLN A 156 -7.30 -0.93 -22.23
N GLN A 157 -8.12 0.13 -22.24
CA GLN A 157 -7.80 1.39 -21.54
C GLN A 157 -7.76 1.23 -20.01
N LEU A 158 -8.42 0.21 -19.49
CA LEU A 158 -8.45 -0.13 -18.06
C LEU A 158 -7.39 -1.19 -17.69
N GLY A 159 -6.69 -1.76 -18.67
CA GLY A 159 -5.75 -2.86 -18.44
C GLY A 159 -6.42 -4.19 -18.10
N LEU A 160 -7.66 -4.40 -18.56
CA LEU A 160 -8.38 -5.67 -18.45
C LEU A 160 -8.05 -6.56 -19.66
N LEU A 161 -7.81 -7.84 -19.40
CA LEU A 161 -7.37 -8.85 -20.38
C LEU A 161 -8.48 -9.83 -20.75
N HIS A 162 -9.33 -10.18 -19.79
CA HIS A 162 -10.32 -11.24 -19.94
C HIS A 162 -11.74 -10.71 -20.18
N THR A 163 -12.02 -9.48 -19.75
CA THR A 163 -13.35 -8.87 -19.84
C THR A 163 -13.58 -8.20 -21.20
N SER A 164 -14.67 -8.55 -21.90
CA SER A 164 -15.06 -7.87 -23.15
C SER A 164 -15.72 -6.51 -22.89
N HIS A 165 -15.80 -5.67 -23.93
CA HIS A 165 -16.41 -4.34 -23.80
C HIS A 165 -17.90 -4.41 -23.45
N ASP A 166 -18.65 -5.31 -24.08
CA ASP A 166 -20.08 -5.48 -23.81
C ASP A 166 -20.35 -5.97 -22.39
N GLU A 167 -19.53 -6.89 -21.88
CA GLU A 167 -19.60 -7.36 -20.49
C GLU A 167 -19.32 -6.22 -19.51
N LEU A 168 -18.26 -5.44 -19.78
CA LEU A 168 -17.90 -4.28 -18.96
C LEU A 168 -19.04 -3.25 -18.91
N LEU A 169 -19.65 -2.92 -20.06
CA LEU A 169 -20.77 -1.99 -20.13
C LEU A 169 -21.99 -2.50 -19.36
N ARG A 170 -22.38 -3.78 -19.53
CA ARG A 170 -23.51 -4.35 -18.78
C ARG A 170 -23.31 -4.29 -17.28
N VAL A 171 -22.10 -4.59 -16.80
CA VAL A 171 -21.76 -4.48 -15.37
C VAL A 171 -21.91 -3.05 -14.88
N PHE A 172 -21.39 -2.06 -15.61
CA PHE A 172 -21.54 -0.65 -15.24
C PHE A 172 -22.99 -0.18 -15.27
N ASP A 173 -23.77 -0.56 -16.29
CA ASP A 173 -25.17 -0.17 -16.42
C ASP A 173 -26.00 -0.74 -15.26
N ASN A 174 -25.80 -2.02 -14.92
CA ASN A 174 -26.44 -2.66 -13.78
C ASN A 174 -25.99 -2.02 -12.45
N TYR A 175 -24.69 -1.76 -12.28
CA TYR A 175 -24.18 -1.01 -11.12
C TYR A 175 -24.85 0.35 -10.99
N GLN A 176 -24.96 1.12 -12.07
CA GLN A 176 -25.58 2.44 -12.07
C GLN A 176 -27.07 2.37 -11.70
N GLN A 177 -27.81 1.40 -12.25
CA GLN A 177 -29.20 1.14 -11.90
C GLN A 177 -29.36 0.83 -10.40
N GLN A 178 -28.54 -0.08 -9.87
CA GLN A 178 -28.54 -0.41 -8.45
C GLN A 178 -28.16 0.78 -7.57
N ASN A 179 -27.29 1.68 -8.05
CA ASN A 179 -26.71 2.78 -7.27
C ASN A 179 -27.42 4.13 -7.49
N MET A 180 -28.59 4.14 -8.15
CA MET A 180 -29.31 5.36 -8.54
C MET A 180 -29.96 6.09 -7.35
N HIS A 181 -30.53 5.34 -6.40
CA HIS A 181 -31.35 5.91 -5.32
C HIS A 181 -30.65 5.96 -3.95
N ASP A 182 -29.59 5.17 -3.78
CA ASP A 182 -28.88 5.06 -2.51
C ASP A 182 -27.41 4.83 -2.80
N LYS A 183 -26.57 5.68 -2.21
CA LYS A 183 -25.11 5.67 -2.34
C LYS A 183 -24.44 4.95 -1.17
N GLU A 184 -25.18 4.30 -0.29
CA GLU A 184 -24.63 3.42 0.72
C GLU A 184 -24.29 2.04 0.14
N ALA A 185 -23.24 1.44 0.69
CA ALA A 185 -22.70 0.14 0.29
C ALA A 185 -22.38 0.01 -1.23
N THR A 186 -21.97 1.10 -1.87
CA THR A 186 -21.66 1.17 -3.32
C THR A 186 -20.74 0.05 -3.81
N ARG A 187 -19.69 -0.29 -3.04
CA ARG A 187 -18.78 -1.38 -3.39
C ARG A 187 -19.45 -2.76 -3.40
N THR A 188 -20.40 -3.01 -2.52
CA THR A 188 -21.20 -4.24 -2.51
C THR A 188 -22.13 -4.30 -3.73
N ARG A 189 -22.71 -3.17 -4.14
CA ARG A 189 -23.52 -3.11 -5.38
C ARG A 189 -22.68 -3.40 -6.63
N TRP A 190 -21.44 -2.92 -6.67
CA TRP A 190 -20.50 -3.28 -7.74
C TRP A 190 -20.26 -4.79 -7.78
N GLU A 191 -19.96 -5.40 -6.62
CA GLU A 191 -19.77 -6.85 -6.53
C GLU A 191 -21.02 -7.62 -7.01
N ASN A 192 -22.20 -7.19 -6.59
CA ASN A 192 -23.46 -7.81 -7.02
C ASN A 192 -23.67 -7.70 -8.54
N ALA A 193 -23.42 -6.52 -9.14
CA ALA A 193 -23.52 -6.32 -10.57
C ALA A 193 -22.53 -7.21 -11.36
N VAL A 194 -21.29 -7.33 -10.88
CA VAL A 194 -20.30 -8.25 -11.47
C VAL A 194 -20.79 -9.69 -11.42
N ILE A 195 -21.28 -10.14 -10.26
CA ILE A 195 -21.76 -11.52 -10.08
C ILE A 195 -23.00 -11.78 -10.95
N SER A 196 -23.98 -10.87 -10.99
CA SER A 196 -25.20 -11.09 -11.77
C SER A 196 -24.97 -11.15 -13.28
N GLU A 197 -24.06 -10.33 -13.80
CA GLU A 197 -23.78 -10.30 -15.24
C GLU A 197 -22.84 -11.44 -15.69
N LEU A 198 -21.94 -11.89 -14.81
CA LEU A 198 -20.86 -12.82 -15.17
C LEU A 198 -20.98 -14.22 -14.57
N ALA A 199 -21.89 -14.56 -13.66
CA ALA A 199 -21.89 -15.89 -13.03
C ALA A 199 -22.48 -17.04 -13.90
N ASN A 200 -22.33 -16.99 -15.24
CA ASN A 200 -23.03 -17.86 -16.18
C ASN A 200 -22.13 -18.87 -16.95
N SER A 201 -20.80 -18.83 -16.81
CA SER A 201 -19.87 -19.69 -17.55
C SER A 201 -18.64 -20.14 -16.74
N LYS A 202 -17.97 -21.19 -17.22
CA LYS A 202 -16.74 -21.75 -16.62
C LYS A 202 -15.53 -20.81 -16.67
N HIS A 203 -15.54 -19.79 -17.53
CA HIS A 203 -14.42 -18.86 -17.73
C HIS A 203 -14.56 -17.55 -16.95
N ASP A 204 -15.61 -17.39 -16.15
CA ASP A 204 -15.91 -16.08 -15.56
C ASP A 204 -15.11 -15.75 -14.30
N LYS A 205 -14.40 -16.72 -13.71
CA LYS A 205 -13.57 -16.46 -12.52
C LYS A 205 -12.51 -15.39 -12.78
N GLU A 206 -11.85 -15.42 -13.94
CA GLU A 206 -10.81 -14.44 -14.30
C GLU A 206 -11.42 -13.05 -14.50
N LYS A 207 -12.55 -12.96 -15.20
CA LYS A 207 -13.29 -11.71 -15.42
C LYS A 207 -13.82 -11.11 -14.11
N ILE A 208 -14.38 -11.94 -13.23
CA ILE A 208 -14.84 -11.53 -11.91
C ILE A 208 -13.65 -10.97 -11.12
N ASN A 209 -12.52 -11.67 -11.07
CA ASN A 209 -11.32 -11.19 -10.37
C ASN A 209 -10.77 -9.88 -10.96
N GLU A 210 -10.85 -9.69 -12.28
CA GLU A 210 -10.48 -8.43 -12.94
C GLU A 210 -11.34 -7.26 -12.47
N LEU A 211 -12.66 -7.39 -12.57
CA LEU A 211 -13.63 -6.34 -12.26
C LEU A 211 -13.77 -6.07 -10.76
N ILE A 212 -13.73 -7.11 -9.92
CA ILE A 212 -13.68 -6.93 -8.47
C ILE A 212 -12.37 -6.27 -8.07
N GLY A 213 -11.25 -6.69 -8.67
CA GLY A 213 -9.96 -6.07 -8.41
C GLY A 213 -9.93 -4.58 -8.80
N LEU A 214 -10.60 -4.20 -9.89
CA LEU A 214 -10.74 -2.81 -10.31
C LEU A 214 -11.46 -1.97 -9.24
N ALA A 215 -12.53 -2.51 -8.65
CA ALA A 215 -13.22 -1.87 -7.52
C ALA A 215 -12.37 -1.83 -6.25
N CYS A 216 -11.59 -2.87 -5.93
CA CYS A 216 -10.65 -2.80 -4.81
C CYS A 216 -9.65 -1.65 -5.00
N GLU A 217 -9.06 -1.53 -6.19
CA GLU A 217 -8.15 -0.42 -6.52
C GLU A 217 -8.82 0.93 -6.36
N GLY A 218 -10.00 1.13 -6.96
CA GLY A 218 -10.77 2.37 -6.85
C GLY A 218 -11.10 2.73 -5.39
N TYR A 219 -11.43 1.73 -4.57
CA TYR A 219 -11.68 1.91 -3.14
C TYR A 219 -10.42 2.35 -2.38
N HIS A 220 -9.26 1.75 -2.67
CA HIS A 220 -8.00 2.12 -2.01
C HIS A 220 -7.53 3.53 -2.41
N TYR A 221 -7.63 3.88 -3.69
CA TYR A 221 -7.35 5.23 -4.17
C TYR A 221 -8.27 6.26 -3.53
N ASN A 222 -9.58 5.97 -3.47
CA ASN A 222 -10.56 6.82 -2.80
C ASN A 222 -10.19 7.08 -1.33
N PHE A 223 -9.83 6.04 -0.60
CA PHE A 223 -9.43 6.17 0.81
C PHE A 223 -8.17 7.02 0.95
N GLY A 224 -7.14 6.77 0.12
CA GLY A 224 -5.92 7.57 0.08
C GLY A 224 -6.15 9.04 -0.28
N ILE A 225 -7.08 9.32 -1.19
CA ILE A 225 -7.51 10.68 -1.56
C ILE A 225 -8.17 11.37 -0.36
N CYS A 226 -9.06 10.67 0.35
CA CYS A 226 -9.71 11.21 1.55
C CYS A 226 -8.69 11.48 2.68
N LEU A 227 -7.70 10.61 2.85
CA LEU A 227 -6.61 10.79 3.83
C LEU A 227 -5.69 11.97 3.48
N SER A 228 -5.45 12.23 2.19
CA SER A 228 -4.60 13.35 1.74
C SER A 228 -5.15 14.73 2.13
N ASN A 229 -6.45 14.84 2.38
CA ASN A 229 -7.13 16.07 2.84
C ASN A 229 -7.62 15.95 4.30
N PHE A 230 -7.08 15.01 5.07
CA PHE A 230 -7.46 14.82 6.45
C PHE A 230 -6.55 15.62 7.38
N SER A 231 -7.12 16.45 8.27
CA SER A 231 -6.35 17.39 9.10
C SER A 231 -5.28 16.70 9.96
N ALA A 232 -5.55 15.50 10.49
CA ALA A 232 -4.58 14.75 11.27
C ALA A 232 -3.33 14.32 10.46
N LEU A 233 -3.43 14.35 9.13
CA LEU A 233 -2.39 13.90 8.19
C LEU A 233 -2.06 14.96 7.11
N GLU A 234 -2.45 16.23 7.31
CA GLU A 234 -2.32 17.28 6.28
C GLU A 234 -0.86 17.50 5.80
N LYS A 235 0.08 17.31 6.74
CA LYS A 235 1.54 17.43 6.53
C LYS A 235 2.18 16.11 6.16
N ALA A 236 1.41 15.04 5.96
CA ALA A 236 1.93 13.77 5.52
C ALA A 236 1.80 13.59 4.01
N ASN A 237 2.67 12.75 3.45
CA ASN A 237 2.44 12.16 2.14
C ASN A 237 1.74 10.83 2.31
N ILE A 238 0.67 10.62 1.55
CA ILE A 238 -0.10 9.37 1.57
C ILE A 238 0.33 8.52 0.38
N ILE A 239 0.79 7.31 0.70
CA ILE A 239 1.06 6.23 -0.24
C ILE A 239 -0.09 5.24 -0.12
N VAL A 240 -0.59 4.74 -1.25
CA VAL A 240 -1.64 3.73 -1.29
C VAL A 240 -1.02 2.40 -1.72
N GLU A 241 -1.15 1.39 -0.88
CA GLU A 241 -0.78 0.03 -1.27
C GLU A 241 -1.96 -0.67 -1.94
N THR A 242 -1.83 -0.96 -3.22
CA THR A 242 -2.92 -1.52 -4.04
C THR A 242 -2.39 -2.28 -5.25
N ARG A 243 -3.25 -3.03 -5.94
CA ARG A 243 -2.97 -3.56 -7.28
C ARG A 243 -2.80 -2.39 -8.26
N TYR A 244 -1.82 -2.47 -9.14
CA TYR A 244 -1.67 -1.50 -10.22
C TYR A 244 -2.46 -1.93 -11.46
N SER A 245 -3.19 -0.99 -12.04
CA SER A 245 -3.76 -1.03 -13.38
C SER A 245 -3.72 0.36 -14.01
N GLN A 246 -3.82 0.42 -15.35
CA GLN A 246 -3.85 1.69 -16.10
C GLN A 246 -5.09 2.55 -15.80
N ALA A 247 -6.13 1.96 -15.18
CA ALA A 247 -7.40 2.62 -14.91
C ALA A 247 -7.26 3.90 -14.06
N PHE A 248 -6.25 3.94 -13.18
CA PHE A 248 -6.06 4.97 -12.17
C PHE A 248 -4.71 5.70 -12.28
N ASP A 249 -4.05 5.59 -13.43
CA ASP A 249 -2.76 6.22 -13.73
C ASP A 249 -2.72 7.72 -13.46
N ASP A 250 -3.87 8.38 -13.57
CA ASP A 250 -3.98 9.82 -13.40
C ASP A 250 -3.87 10.27 -11.93
N PHE A 251 -4.05 9.36 -10.97
CA PHE A 251 -3.86 9.61 -9.53
C PHE A 251 -2.41 9.52 -9.07
N MET A 252 -1.54 8.90 -9.86
CA MET A 252 -0.15 8.69 -9.49
C MET A 252 0.66 9.99 -9.53
N GLU A 253 1.55 10.15 -8.56
CA GLU A 253 2.57 11.20 -8.61
C GLU A 253 3.54 10.94 -9.78
N ILE A 254 3.84 12.00 -10.54
CA ILE A 254 4.81 11.95 -11.64
C ILE A 254 6.06 12.69 -11.18
N ASN A 255 7.17 11.97 -11.08
CA ASN A 255 8.44 12.51 -10.65
C ASN A 255 9.32 12.91 -11.84
N ALA A 256 10.02 14.02 -11.71
CA ALA A 256 11.06 14.40 -12.66
C ALA A 256 12.42 13.93 -12.13
N THR A 257 13.11 13.07 -12.86
CA THR A 257 14.41 12.50 -12.45
C THR A 257 15.34 12.41 -13.65
N GLN A 258 16.64 12.63 -13.42
CA GLN A 258 17.66 12.39 -14.44
C GLN A 258 17.76 10.89 -14.73
N GLN A 259 17.76 10.52 -16.01
CA GLN A 259 17.65 9.12 -16.45
C GLN A 259 18.79 8.22 -15.95
N GLU A 260 20.00 8.74 -15.81
CA GLU A 260 21.18 8.00 -15.32
C GLU A 260 21.01 7.55 -13.86
N CYS A 261 20.30 8.34 -13.03
CA CYS A 261 20.05 8.01 -11.63
C CYS A 261 19.11 6.79 -11.45
N LEU A 262 18.28 6.49 -12.44
CA LEU A 262 17.29 5.41 -12.35
C LEU A 262 17.87 4.04 -12.69
N ALA A 263 18.84 3.99 -13.61
CA ALA A 263 19.48 2.75 -14.05
C ALA A 263 20.42 2.17 -12.98
N GLU A 264 20.96 3.01 -12.10
CA GLU A 264 22.07 2.65 -11.22
C GLU A 264 21.76 2.79 -9.72
N MET A 265 20.47 2.85 -9.36
CA MET A 265 20.04 3.12 -7.99
C MET A 265 20.53 2.01 -7.02
N PRO A 266 21.43 2.32 -6.07
CA PRO A 266 21.92 1.35 -5.10
C PRO A 266 20.79 0.78 -4.23
N VAL A 267 20.79 -0.55 -4.10
CA VAL A 267 19.82 -1.30 -3.30
C VAL A 267 20.37 -1.51 -1.88
N LEU A 268 19.49 -1.54 -0.88
CA LEU A 268 19.86 -1.83 0.50
C LEU A 268 20.00 -3.35 0.69
N ASP A 269 21.12 -3.79 1.27
CA ASP A 269 21.32 -5.18 1.67
C ASP A 269 20.83 -5.37 3.11
N ILE A 270 19.92 -6.32 3.31
CA ILE A 270 19.34 -6.62 4.62
C ILE A 270 19.64 -8.07 5.02
N PRO A 271 19.72 -8.37 6.32
CA PRO A 271 19.84 -9.73 6.82
C PRO A 271 18.75 -10.68 6.28
N LYS A 272 19.11 -11.89 5.84
CA LYS A 272 18.11 -12.90 5.37
C LYS A 272 17.15 -13.36 6.45
N ASN A 273 17.68 -13.59 7.65
CA ASN A 273 16.95 -14.11 8.79
C ASN A 273 16.77 -13.00 9.82
N LEU A 274 15.61 -12.35 9.80
CA LEU A 274 15.24 -11.30 10.74
C LEU A 274 14.39 -11.93 11.86
N PRO A 275 14.79 -11.78 13.14
CA PRO A 275 14.07 -12.38 14.26
C PRO A 275 12.72 -11.68 14.48
N LEU A 276 11.62 -12.40 14.28
CA LEU A 276 10.26 -11.88 14.52
C LEU A 276 9.87 -11.96 16.00
N ASP A 277 10.51 -12.85 16.75
CA ASP A 277 10.30 -13.14 18.17
C ASP A 277 10.97 -12.14 19.12
N LYS A 278 11.66 -11.13 18.58
CA LYS A 278 12.36 -10.09 19.34
C LYS A 278 11.71 -8.72 19.12
N PRO A 279 10.57 -8.43 19.78
CA PRO A 279 9.80 -7.20 19.56
C PRO A 279 10.62 -5.93 19.83
N GLU A 280 11.52 -5.96 20.81
CA GLU A 280 12.32 -4.79 21.19
C GLU A 280 13.25 -4.33 20.05
N LEU A 281 13.78 -5.25 19.25
CA LEU A 281 14.61 -4.92 18.09
C LEU A 281 13.80 -4.17 17.02
N TRP A 282 12.55 -4.57 16.79
CA TRP A 282 11.66 -3.88 15.85
C TRP A 282 11.24 -2.52 16.33
N LYS A 283 10.98 -2.36 17.64
CA LYS A 283 10.69 -1.05 18.25
C LYS A 283 11.86 -0.09 18.05
N GLN A 284 13.10 -0.56 18.27
CA GLN A 284 14.30 0.24 18.05
C GLN A 284 14.46 0.67 16.59
N VAL A 285 14.23 -0.22 15.61
CA VAL A 285 14.33 0.13 14.16
C VAL A 285 13.43 1.32 13.77
N VAL A 286 12.27 1.45 14.42
CA VAL A 286 11.27 2.48 14.08
C VAL A 286 11.21 3.62 15.10
N ASP A 287 12.01 3.57 16.15
CA ASP A 287 12.15 4.62 17.14
C ASP A 287 12.97 5.77 16.54
N PRO A 288 12.38 6.98 16.37
CA PRO A 288 13.08 8.12 15.77
C PRO A 288 14.29 8.61 16.57
N PHE A 289 14.50 8.13 17.80
CA PHE A 289 15.64 8.50 18.64
C PHE A 289 16.73 7.44 18.72
N SER A 290 16.62 6.37 17.91
CA SER A 290 17.63 5.31 17.87
C SER A 290 18.74 5.60 16.85
N ASP A 291 19.96 5.15 17.14
CA ASP A 291 21.10 5.25 16.21
C ASP A 291 20.80 4.63 14.83
N ILE A 292 20.00 3.56 14.82
CA ILE A 292 19.62 2.88 13.59
C ILE A 292 18.62 3.69 12.75
N ALA A 293 17.72 4.43 13.40
CA ALA A 293 16.79 5.33 12.71
C ALA A 293 17.50 6.56 12.12
N ASP A 294 18.58 7.03 12.75
CA ASP A 294 19.43 8.08 12.19
C ASP A 294 20.11 7.60 10.89
N LEU A 295 20.68 6.39 10.88
CA LEU A 295 21.25 5.80 9.68
C LEU A 295 20.20 5.53 8.59
N GLN A 296 19.01 5.07 8.98
CA GLN A 296 17.87 4.93 8.06
C GLN A 296 17.50 6.28 7.44
N THR A 297 17.48 7.35 8.25
CA THR A 297 17.15 8.70 7.79
C THR A 297 18.22 9.22 6.81
N THR A 298 19.50 9.02 7.12
CA THR A 298 20.62 9.35 6.23
C THR A 298 20.52 8.60 4.90
N TYR A 299 20.24 7.29 4.92
CA TYR A 299 20.02 6.51 3.69
C TYR A 299 18.87 7.08 2.86
N LYS A 300 17.72 7.38 3.47
CA LYS A 300 16.55 7.94 2.78
C LYS A 300 16.82 9.32 2.20
N GLN A 301 17.52 10.18 2.94
CA GLN A 301 17.90 11.51 2.48
C GLN A 301 18.86 11.41 1.29
N SER A 302 19.92 10.59 1.40
CA SER A 302 20.85 10.32 0.30
C SER A 302 20.14 9.76 -0.93
N MET A 303 19.16 8.87 -0.73
CA MET A 303 18.35 8.33 -1.82
C MET A 303 17.56 9.45 -2.53
N SER A 304 16.89 10.32 -1.78
CA SER A 304 16.15 11.47 -2.32
C SER A 304 17.07 12.51 -2.99
N LEU A 305 18.26 12.76 -2.46
CA LEU A 305 19.23 13.67 -3.06
C LEU A 305 19.80 13.09 -4.38
N TYR A 306 20.14 11.81 -4.41
CA TYR A 306 20.68 11.14 -5.59
C TYR A 306 19.65 11.15 -6.73
N SER A 307 18.43 10.80 -6.37
CA SER A 307 17.22 10.90 -7.16
C SER A 307 16.96 12.29 -7.76
N ALA A 308 17.39 13.36 -7.08
CA ALA A 308 17.30 14.74 -7.54
C ALA A 308 18.54 15.20 -8.33
N GLY A 309 19.54 14.34 -8.53
CA GLY A 309 20.85 14.70 -9.12
C GLY A 309 21.71 15.58 -8.22
N GLN A 310 21.45 15.59 -6.90
CA GLN A 310 22.08 16.47 -5.91
C GLN A 310 23.19 15.78 -5.10
N THR A 311 23.40 14.47 -5.26
CA THR A 311 24.52 13.75 -4.66
C THR A 311 25.03 12.65 -5.59
N SER A 312 26.21 12.11 -5.31
CA SER A 312 26.83 11.07 -6.13
C SER A 312 26.30 9.67 -5.81
N LYS A 313 26.51 8.74 -6.74
CA LYS A 313 26.21 7.32 -6.55
C LYS A 313 27.02 6.73 -5.39
N GLU A 314 28.28 7.15 -5.25
CA GLU A 314 29.21 6.71 -4.20
C GLU A 314 28.69 7.10 -2.82
N ALA A 315 28.16 8.32 -2.68
CA ALA A 315 27.56 8.78 -1.43
C ALA A 315 26.33 7.94 -1.04
N LEU A 316 25.44 7.64 -2.01
CA LEU A 316 24.29 6.77 -1.76
C LEU A 316 24.72 5.32 -1.43
N LYS A 317 25.71 4.77 -2.14
CA LYS A 317 26.27 3.44 -1.83
C LYS A 317 26.85 3.39 -0.41
N GLN A 318 27.55 4.43 0.01
CA GLN A 318 28.13 4.50 1.35
C GLN A 318 27.03 4.53 2.43
N ALA A 319 26.02 5.38 2.26
CA ALA A 319 24.88 5.45 3.18
C ALA A 319 24.11 4.11 3.24
N ALA A 320 23.90 3.46 2.10
CA ALA A 320 23.28 2.13 2.04
C ALA A 320 24.12 1.08 2.78
N LYS A 321 25.44 1.09 2.59
CA LYS A 321 26.38 0.16 3.25
C LYS A 321 26.39 0.35 4.76
N GLU A 322 26.52 1.59 5.24
CA GLU A 322 26.51 1.91 6.68
C GLU A 322 25.22 1.42 7.35
N TYR A 323 24.07 1.70 6.72
CA TYR A 323 22.79 1.25 7.24
C TYR A 323 22.65 -0.29 7.20
N SER A 324 23.12 -0.94 6.13
CA SER A 324 23.12 -2.42 6.01
C SER A 324 23.95 -3.10 7.10
N VAL A 325 25.13 -2.55 7.42
CA VAL A 325 26.02 -3.04 8.48
C VAL A 325 25.35 -2.87 9.85
N ALA A 326 24.77 -1.69 10.11
CA ALA A 326 24.06 -1.43 11.35
C ALA A 326 22.87 -2.37 11.56
N LEU A 327 22.07 -2.62 10.50
CA LEU A 327 20.98 -3.61 10.53
C LEU A 327 21.49 -5.02 10.85
N SER A 328 22.58 -5.44 10.23
CA SER A 328 23.16 -6.76 10.47
C SER A 328 23.61 -6.94 11.92
N LYS A 329 24.29 -5.92 12.47
CA LYS A 329 24.71 -5.89 13.87
C LYS A 329 23.52 -5.88 14.82
N HIS A 330 22.52 -5.04 14.56
CA HIS A 330 21.32 -4.88 15.36
C HIS A 330 20.53 -6.18 15.51
N PHE A 331 20.37 -6.91 14.40
CA PHE A 331 19.67 -8.20 14.41
C PHE A 331 20.57 -9.39 14.79
N GLY A 332 21.80 -9.13 15.24
CA GLY A 332 22.71 -10.14 15.79
C GLY A 332 23.32 -11.08 14.75
N GLN A 333 23.44 -10.65 13.50
CA GLN A 333 24.19 -11.38 12.47
C GLN A 333 25.66 -10.95 12.48
N LYS A 334 26.59 -11.92 12.39
CA LYS A 334 28.04 -11.64 12.37
C LYS A 334 28.36 -10.64 11.26
N GLU A 335 29.15 -9.61 11.58
CA GLU A 335 29.60 -8.54 10.67
C GLU A 335 30.36 -9.07 9.43
N ASP A 336 30.80 -10.33 9.49
CA ASP A 336 31.78 -10.93 8.61
C ASP A 336 31.17 -11.95 7.63
N MET A 337 30.25 -11.50 6.78
CA MET A 337 29.90 -12.23 5.56
C MET A 337 29.71 -11.24 4.43
N GLY A 338 30.57 -11.35 3.41
CA GLY A 338 30.51 -10.52 2.20
C GLY A 338 29.07 -10.34 1.73
N LEU A 339 28.68 -9.08 1.54
CA LEU A 339 27.37 -8.53 1.16
C LEU A 339 26.79 -9.08 -0.19
N GLY A 340 27.20 -10.27 -0.64
CA GLY A 340 26.86 -10.83 -1.95
C GLY A 340 26.04 -12.12 -1.96
N ALA A 341 25.97 -12.90 -0.86
CA ALA A 341 25.36 -14.24 -0.91
C ALA A 341 24.26 -14.52 0.16
N LYS A 342 24.26 -13.80 1.29
CA LYS A 342 23.32 -14.03 2.41
C LYS A 342 22.46 -12.83 2.80
N SER A 343 22.46 -11.76 2.01
CA SER A 343 21.55 -10.63 2.16
C SER A 343 20.28 -10.81 1.31
N LYS A 344 19.15 -10.26 1.76
CA LYS A 344 18.05 -9.89 0.85
C LYS A 344 18.30 -8.46 0.39
N ARG A 345 17.78 -8.12 -0.78
CA ARG A 345 17.84 -6.76 -1.32
C ARG A 345 16.51 -6.06 -1.12
N VAL A 346 16.53 -4.79 -0.72
CA VAL A 346 15.34 -3.96 -0.52
C VAL A 346 15.56 -2.54 -1.04
N LEU A 347 14.54 -1.94 -1.67
CA LEU A 347 14.58 -0.57 -2.14
C LEU A 347 13.49 0.29 -1.50
N GLY A 348 13.89 1.49 -1.05
CA GLY A 348 13.04 2.50 -0.43
C GLY A 348 12.09 3.24 -1.36
N LEU A 349 11.01 3.81 -0.82
CA LEU A 349 10.31 4.91 -1.45
C LEU A 349 11.05 6.24 -1.16
N GLY A 350 12.06 6.60 -1.95
CA GLY A 350 12.60 7.97 -1.96
C GLY A 350 11.58 8.95 -2.57
N PHE A 351 11.10 9.96 -1.85
CA PHE A 351 10.27 11.00 -2.48
C PHE A 351 11.17 11.85 -3.36
N PHE A 352 10.90 11.84 -4.66
CA PHE A 352 11.61 12.63 -5.65
C PHE A 352 10.94 14.00 -5.64
N GLY A 353 11.67 15.07 -5.34
CA GLY A 353 11.10 16.41 -5.29
C GLY A 353 10.41 16.77 -6.61
N ALA A 354 9.17 17.24 -6.55
CA ALA A 354 8.43 17.76 -7.69
C ALA A 354 9.13 19.01 -8.26
N GLY A 355 9.94 18.82 -9.29
CA GLY A 355 10.42 19.92 -10.13
C GLY A 355 9.34 20.28 -11.15
N ALA A 356 8.72 21.45 -11.00
CA ALA A 356 7.78 21.99 -11.98
C ALA A 356 8.49 22.20 -13.32
N LEU A 357 8.23 21.33 -14.31
CA LEU A 357 8.63 21.57 -15.69
C LEU A 357 7.53 21.20 -16.67
N VAL A 358 7.36 22.10 -17.62
CA VAL A 358 6.29 22.23 -18.60
C VAL A 358 6.45 21.19 -19.73
N SER A 359 5.33 20.59 -20.14
CA SER A 359 5.08 19.96 -21.44
C SER A 359 6.17 19.06 -22.06
N LEU A 360 6.66 18.04 -21.34
CA LEU A 360 7.42 16.93 -21.95
C LEU A 360 6.59 15.63 -21.94
N PRO A 361 6.79 14.73 -22.92
CA PRO A 361 6.09 13.45 -22.96
C PRO A 361 6.41 12.62 -21.72
N VAL A 362 5.36 12.28 -20.96
CA VAL A 362 5.46 11.37 -19.82
C VAL A 362 5.56 9.95 -20.38
N ALA A 363 6.73 9.35 -20.27
CA ALA A 363 6.95 7.95 -20.60
C ALA A 363 7.82 7.34 -19.49
N ALA A 364 7.65 6.05 -19.23
CA ALA A 364 8.23 5.24 -18.15
C ALA A 364 7.50 5.29 -16.79
N LEU A 365 6.74 4.22 -16.59
CA LEU A 365 6.54 3.59 -15.29
C LEU A 365 7.81 2.76 -15.01
N LEU A 366 8.54 3.05 -13.93
CA LEU A 366 9.67 2.23 -13.50
C LEU A 366 9.27 1.35 -12.33
N TRP A 367 9.60 0.07 -12.50
CA TRP A 367 9.35 -0.99 -11.54
C TRP A 367 10.68 -1.44 -10.97
N PHE A 368 10.80 -1.43 -9.65
CA PHE A 368 11.98 -1.93 -8.96
C PHE A 368 11.62 -3.24 -8.29
N SER A 369 12.11 -4.35 -8.86
CA SER A 369 11.78 -5.71 -8.45
C SER A 369 12.91 -6.45 -7.75
N GLU A 370 14.02 -5.78 -7.42
CA GLU A 370 15.12 -6.41 -6.70
C GLU A 370 14.76 -6.76 -5.24
N THR A 371 13.49 -6.66 -4.84
CA THR A 371 13.06 -6.93 -3.47
C THR A 371 12.49 -8.33 -3.32
N GLU A 372 13.14 -9.15 -2.47
CA GLU A 372 12.55 -10.43 -1.99
C GLU A 372 11.33 -10.19 -1.06
N LEU A 373 11.08 -8.93 -0.68
CA LEU A 373 9.94 -8.52 0.14
C LEU A 373 8.86 -7.85 -0.71
N LEU A 374 7.61 -8.22 -0.45
CA LEU A 374 6.42 -7.60 -1.03
C LEU A 374 5.97 -6.36 -0.23
N PRO A 375 5.18 -5.45 -0.82
CA PRO A 375 4.90 -5.34 -2.25
C PRO A 375 6.08 -4.75 -3.03
N ALA A 376 6.02 -4.87 -4.36
CA ALA A 376 6.95 -4.14 -5.21
C ALA A 376 6.69 -2.62 -5.17
N VAL A 377 7.71 -1.83 -5.50
CA VAL A 377 7.59 -0.37 -5.55
C VAL A 377 7.35 0.07 -6.99
N MET A 378 6.38 0.98 -7.17
CA MET A 378 6.08 1.55 -8.48
C MET A 378 6.16 3.07 -8.46
N LYS A 379 6.85 3.63 -9.45
CA LYS A 379 6.93 5.09 -9.65
C LYS A 379 6.81 5.44 -11.12
N ARG A 380 6.13 6.56 -11.38
CA ARG A 380 5.99 7.12 -12.71
C ARG A 380 6.93 8.31 -12.86
N PHE A 381 7.64 8.36 -13.98
CA PHE A 381 8.60 9.42 -14.27
C PHE A 381 8.24 10.14 -15.56
N GLN A 382 8.65 11.40 -15.66
CA GLN A 382 8.67 12.13 -16.92
C GLN A 382 10.06 12.00 -17.54
N ILE A 383 10.15 11.48 -18.77
CA ILE A 383 11.42 11.32 -19.50
C ILE A 383 11.81 12.64 -20.15
N ARG A 384 13.09 13.02 -20.00
CA ARG A 384 13.68 14.17 -20.70
C ARG A 384 14.31 13.81 -22.05
N ASP A 385 14.83 12.59 -22.24
CA ASP A 385 15.42 12.15 -23.52
C ASP A 385 14.93 10.75 -23.96
N LYS A 386 14.20 10.67 -25.08
CA LYS A 386 13.68 9.41 -25.66
C LYS A 386 14.78 8.50 -26.22
N LYS A 387 15.93 9.07 -26.63
CA LYS A 387 16.98 8.35 -27.37
C LYS A 387 17.74 7.34 -26.50
N PHE A 388 17.95 7.69 -25.23
CA PHE A 388 18.57 6.81 -24.24
C PHE A 388 17.82 5.48 -24.03
N PHE A 389 16.48 5.49 -24.04
CA PHE A 389 15.67 4.27 -23.86
C PHE A 389 15.68 3.35 -25.07
N SER A 390 15.76 3.91 -26.29
CA SER A 390 15.96 3.09 -27.49
C SER A 390 17.34 2.44 -27.50
N GLU A 391 18.36 3.14 -27.00
CA GLU A 391 19.75 2.67 -26.98
C GLU A 391 20.07 1.75 -25.79
N ASN A 392 19.43 1.95 -24.63
CA ASN A 392 19.64 1.18 -23.39
C ASN A 392 18.47 0.25 -23.04
N LYS A 393 17.60 -0.06 -24.00
CA LYS A 393 16.44 -0.95 -23.83
C LYS A 393 16.83 -2.32 -23.25
N SER A 394 18.06 -2.77 -23.51
CA SER A 394 18.65 -4.01 -23.01
C SER A 394 19.27 -3.92 -21.62
N ASN A 395 19.61 -2.71 -21.14
CA ASN A 395 20.35 -2.48 -19.89
C ASN A 395 19.49 -1.91 -18.77
N LEU A 396 18.28 -1.46 -19.08
CA LEU A 396 17.30 -1.00 -18.10
C LEU A 396 16.42 -2.17 -17.67
N PRO A 397 16.10 -2.32 -16.37
CA PRO A 397 15.09 -3.27 -15.91
C PRO A 397 13.68 -2.77 -16.30
N LEU A 398 13.42 -2.70 -17.60
CA LEU A 398 12.12 -2.37 -18.17
C LEU A 398 11.32 -3.64 -18.30
N VAL A 399 10.47 -3.90 -17.32
CA VAL A 399 9.51 -4.98 -17.44
C VAL A 399 8.29 -4.48 -18.20
N ASN A 400 7.89 -5.24 -19.22
CA ASN A 400 6.66 -4.96 -19.94
C ASN A 400 5.46 -5.22 -19.01
N MET A 401 4.97 -4.14 -18.41
CA MET A 401 3.85 -4.15 -17.46
C MET A 401 2.48 -4.11 -18.14
N GLN A 402 2.40 -4.10 -19.47
CA GLN A 402 1.14 -3.87 -20.18
C GLN A 402 0.03 -4.88 -19.80
N ASN A 403 0.38 -6.06 -19.27
CA ASN A 403 -0.58 -7.14 -19.04
C ASN A 403 -0.37 -7.92 -17.71
N LYS A 404 0.22 -7.34 -16.65
CA LYS A 404 0.40 -8.05 -15.36
C LYS A 404 -0.06 -7.22 -14.15
N PRO A 405 -1.20 -7.57 -13.51
CA PRO A 405 -1.66 -6.88 -12.31
C PRO A 405 -0.75 -7.17 -11.10
N MET A 406 0.00 -6.19 -10.60
CA MET A 406 0.93 -6.39 -9.49
C MET A 406 0.53 -5.60 -8.25
N ILE A 407 0.84 -6.12 -7.06
CA ILE A 407 0.70 -5.35 -5.81
C ILE A 407 1.83 -4.33 -5.75
N THR A 408 1.45 -3.08 -5.50
CA THR A 408 2.35 -1.93 -5.54
C THR A 408 2.07 -0.95 -4.41
N SER A 409 3.11 -0.22 -3.99
CA SER A 409 2.95 1.00 -3.21
C SER A 409 3.01 2.22 -4.14
N VAL A 410 1.92 3.00 -4.20
CA VAL A 410 1.72 4.10 -5.14
C VAL A 410 1.65 5.43 -4.37
N ALA A 411 2.53 6.38 -4.72
CA ALA A 411 2.42 7.74 -4.23
C ALA A 411 1.31 8.51 -4.98
N LEU A 412 0.45 9.19 -4.24
CA LEU A 412 -0.63 10.00 -4.82
C LEU A 412 -0.12 11.38 -5.25
N ASN A 413 -0.60 11.86 -6.40
CA ASN A 413 -0.45 13.25 -6.76
C ASN A 413 -1.27 14.12 -5.79
N LYS A 414 -0.56 14.88 -4.94
CA LYS A 414 -1.18 15.67 -3.85
C LYS A 414 -2.21 16.68 -4.36
N GLU A 415 -1.90 17.41 -5.42
CA GLU A 415 -2.81 18.43 -5.97
C GLU A 415 -4.11 17.82 -6.51
N LYS A 416 -4.00 16.75 -7.30
CA LYS A 416 -5.17 16.04 -7.82
C LYS A 416 -5.99 15.39 -6.72
N ALA A 417 -5.33 14.77 -5.74
CA ALA A 417 -5.99 14.18 -4.59
C ALA A 417 -6.77 15.25 -3.79
N LEU A 418 -6.15 16.40 -3.51
CA LEU A 418 -6.82 17.51 -2.83
C LEU A 418 -8.03 18.02 -3.63
N THR A 419 -7.89 18.20 -4.95
CA THR A 419 -8.99 18.63 -5.83
C THR A 419 -10.15 17.64 -5.79
N LEU A 420 -9.88 16.33 -5.95
CA LEU A 420 -10.93 15.31 -5.91
C LEU A 420 -11.58 15.19 -4.55
N SER A 421 -10.80 15.26 -3.47
CA SER A 421 -11.33 15.17 -2.10
C SER A 421 -12.35 16.28 -1.76
N LYS A 422 -12.27 17.44 -2.44
CA LYS A 422 -13.24 18.55 -2.29
C LYS A 422 -14.61 18.20 -2.89
N HIS A 423 -14.65 17.33 -3.89
CA HIS A 423 -15.89 16.85 -4.50
C HIS A 423 -16.53 15.71 -3.71
N ILE A 424 -15.83 15.13 -2.73
CA ILE A 424 -16.37 14.10 -1.85
C ILE A 424 -17.07 14.78 -0.67
N PRO A 425 -18.40 14.56 -0.48
CA PRO A 425 -19.15 15.13 0.63
C PRO A 425 -18.52 14.79 1.98
N SER A 426 -18.61 15.73 2.90
CA SER A 426 -18.20 15.51 4.30
C SER A 426 -19.42 15.07 5.12
N PHE A 427 -19.18 14.37 6.22
CA PHE A 427 -20.20 14.10 7.25
C PHE A 427 -20.35 15.27 8.21
#